data_AF-A0AAD2CTF2-F1
#
_entry.id   AF-A0AAD2CTF2-F1
#
_cell.length_a   1.000
_cell.length_b   1.000
_cell.length_c   1.000
_cell.angle_alpha   90.00
_cell.angle_beta   90.00
_cell.angle_gamma   90.00
#
_symmetry.space_group_name_H-M   'P 1'
#
loop_
_entity.id
_entity.type
_entity.pdbx_description
1 polymer ?
#
loop_
_entity_poly.entity_id
_entity_poly.type
_entity_poly.pdbx_seq_one_letter_code
_entity_poly.pdbx_strand_id
1 'polypeptide(L)'
;MAPSASAEWDRRTATLDQWLDAQVADPAIKHAILHLLQGVRDPSLPSSRVVPLHLCSAFLSQQCIGYQGLLEGRLSVQWAALQEQYLQSRGSQRSPTLWVFRLLHQLILLGFHMWEHRNSVQHSEDNVQLLRERSQLVNGGIHSQFDMGPTNLPKVVHSMLAVKRRTVLNKPLVDREEWLKLVRMERTAYRRALAPQRRILHRFFHPALAP
;
A
#
# COMPACT_ATOMS: atom_id res chain seq x y z
N MET A 1 -15.42 -13.29 3.34
CA MET A 1 -14.06 -12.74 3.20
C MET A 1 -13.90 -12.26 1.76
N ALA A 2 -13.44 -11.02 1.55
CA ALA A 2 -13.14 -10.53 0.22
C ALA A 2 -12.00 -11.38 -0.41
N PRO A 3 -12.03 -11.65 -1.73
CA PRO A 3 -10.93 -12.33 -2.41
C PRO A 3 -9.62 -11.57 -2.21
N SER A 4 -8.47 -12.23 -2.25
CA SER A 4 -7.19 -11.53 -2.17
C SER A 4 -6.99 -10.60 -3.37
N ALA A 5 -6.17 -9.56 -3.23
CA ALA A 5 -5.82 -8.68 -4.34
C ALA A 5 -5.25 -9.43 -5.54
N SER A 6 -4.50 -10.52 -5.31
CA SER A 6 -4.02 -11.42 -6.37
C SER A 6 -5.18 -12.10 -7.10
N ALA A 7 -6.14 -12.67 -6.36
CA ALA A 7 -7.27 -13.37 -6.94
C ALA A 7 -8.22 -12.42 -7.69
N GLU A 8 -8.37 -11.17 -7.23
CA GLU A 8 -9.09 -10.14 -7.98
C GLU A 8 -8.38 -9.80 -9.29
N TRP A 9 -7.07 -9.55 -9.23
CA TRP A 9 -6.27 -9.25 -10.41
C TRP A 9 -6.34 -10.37 -11.46
N ASP A 10 -6.15 -11.62 -11.04
CA ASP A 10 -6.12 -12.76 -11.94
C ASP A 10 -7.49 -12.93 -12.63
N ARG A 11 -8.59 -12.71 -11.89
CA ARG A 11 -9.95 -12.72 -12.46
C ARG A 11 -10.14 -11.63 -13.51
N ARG A 12 -9.70 -10.40 -13.24
CA ARG A 12 -9.84 -9.28 -14.19
C ARG A 12 -8.95 -9.44 -15.41
N THR A 13 -7.73 -9.94 -15.22
CA THR A 13 -6.81 -10.24 -16.32
C THR A 13 -7.36 -11.37 -17.20
N ALA A 14 -7.94 -12.42 -16.61
CA ALA A 14 -8.64 -13.48 -17.37
C ALA A 14 -9.86 -12.95 -18.14
N THR A 15 -10.59 -11.99 -17.57
CA THR A 15 -11.71 -11.33 -18.26
C THR A 15 -11.22 -10.54 -19.48
N LEU A 16 -10.13 -9.79 -19.33
CA LEU A 16 -9.50 -9.09 -20.45
C LEU A 16 -8.97 -10.06 -21.51
N ASP A 17 -8.39 -11.18 -21.09
CA ASP A 17 -7.88 -12.22 -21.98
C ASP A 17 -8.98 -12.80 -22.88
N GLN A 18 -10.11 -13.17 -22.28
CA GLN A 18 -11.30 -13.64 -23.01
C GLN A 18 -11.85 -12.57 -23.95
N TRP A 19 -11.84 -11.30 -23.52
CA TRP A 19 -12.28 -10.19 -24.36
C TRP A 19 -11.36 -9.98 -25.57
N LEU A 20 -10.04 -10.09 -25.40
CA LEU A 20 -9.06 -9.99 -26.49
C LEU A 20 -9.26 -11.10 -27.54
N ASP A 21 -9.57 -12.31 -27.10
CA ASP A 21 -9.94 -13.41 -27.99
C ASP A 21 -11.21 -13.10 -28.78
N ALA A 22 -12.26 -12.62 -28.10
CA ALA A 22 -13.53 -12.29 -28.73
C ALA A 22 -13.41 -11.16 -29.79
N GLN A 23 -12.48 -10.22 -29.60
CA GLN A 23 -12.28 -9.12 -30.56
C GLN A 23 -11.39 -9.49 -31.76
N VAL A 24 -10.89 -10.73 -31.86
CA VAL A 24 -9.93 -11.16 -32.91
C VAL A 24 -8.71 -10.24 -32.89
N ALA A 25 -8.12 -10.05 -31.71
CA ALA A 25 -6.82 -9.41 -31.58
C ALA A 25 -5.73 -10.27 -32.23
N ASP A 26 -4.64 -9.66 -32.68
CA ASP A 26 -3.44 -10.41 -33.03
C ASP A 26 -2.97 -11.19 -31.78
N PRO A 27 -2.77 -12.53 -31.83
CA PRO A 27 -2.28 -13.31 -30.72
C PRO A 27 -0.99 -12.74 -30.11
N ALA A 28 -0.10 -12.21 -30.95
CA ALA A 28 1.15 -11.60 -30.51
C ALA A 28 0.90 -10.29 -29.74
N ILE A 29 -0.04 -9.45 -30.20
CA ILE A 29 -0.45 -8.23 -29.50
C ILE A 29 -1.10 -8.58 -28.15
N LYS A 30 -2.00 -9.57 -28.13
CA LYS A 30 -2.62 -10.08 -26.89
C LYS A 30 -1.56 -10.50 -25.88
N HIS A 31 -0.61 -11.35 -26.29
CA HIS A 31 0.46 -11.80 -25.40
C HIS A 31 1.34 -10.64 -24.91
N ALA A 32 1.63 -9.66 -25.76
CA ALA A 32 2.43 -8.51 -25.39
C ALA A 32 1.71 -7.60 -24.36
N ILE A 33 0.42 -7.31 -24.55
CA ILE A 33 -0.39 -6.52 -23.61
C ILE A 33 -0.49 -7.22 -22.26
N LEU A 34 -0.78 -8.53 -22.24
CA LEU A 34 -0.86 -9.30 -20.99
C LEU A 34 0.49 -9.34 -20.26
N HIS A 35 1.60 -9.42 -21.00
CA HIS A 35 2.93 -9.35 -20.42
C HIS A 35 3.23 -7.96 -19.83
N LEU A 36 2.83 -6.88 -20.50
CA LEU A 36 2.96 -5.52 -19.94
C LEU A 36 2.16 -5.35 -18.64
N LEU A 37 0.98 -5.98 -18.57
CA LEU A 37 0.16 -6.00 -17.34
C LEU A 37 0.85 -6.76 -16.20
N GLN A 38 1.62 -7.81 -16.47
CA GLN A 38 2.43 -8.46 -15.43
C GLN A 38 3.46 -7.50 -14.82
N GLY A 39 4.03 -6.62 -15.64
CA GLY A 39 4.95 -5.56 -15.18
C GLY A 39 4.31 -4.54 -14.22
N VAL A 40 2.97 -4.44 -14.18
CA VAL A 40 2.28 -3.63 -13.17
C VAL A 40 2.39 -4.26 -11.78
N ARG A 41 2.31 -5.59 -11.70
CA ARG A 41 2.37 -6.32 -10.42
C ARG A 41 3.79 -6.48 -9.90
N ASP A 42 4.72 -6.73 -10.82
CA ASP A 42 6.12 -6.94 -10.48
C ASP A 42 6.99 -6.18 -11.48
N PRO A 43 7.39 -4.94 -11.15
CA PRO A 43 8.29 -4.14 -11.97
C PRO A 43 9.69 -4.76 -12.10
N SER A 44 10.05 -5.72 -11.25
CA SER A 44 11.33 -6.42 -11.28
C SER A 44 11.34 -7.63 -12.22
N LEU A 45 10.16 -8.03 -12.73
CA LEU A 45 10.08 -9.05 -13.78
C LEU A 45 10.94 -8.59 -14.97
N PRO A 46 11.93 -9.40 -15.38
CA PRO A 46 12.71 -9.07 -16.54
C PRO A 46 11.77 -8.96 -17.73
N SER A 47 11.92 -7.93 -18.56
CA SER A 47 11.18 -7.82 -19.83
C SER A 47 11.51 -8.93 -20.83
N SER A 48 12.23 -9.98 -20.42
CA SER A 48 12.92 -10.96 -21.25
C SER A 48 12.02 -11.95 -21.96
N ARG A 49 10.72 -11.65 -22.14
CA ARG A 49 9.99 -12.34 -23.20
C ARG A 49 10.55 -11.88 -24.54
N VAL A 50 10.82 -12.85 -25.40
CA VAL A 50 11.10 -12.61 -26.81
C VAL A 50 9.82 -12.04 -27.42
N VAL A 51 9.71 -10.72 -27.43
CA VAL A 51 8.66 -10.02 -28.15
C VAL A 51 8.99 -10.12 -29.64
N PRO A 52 8.06 -10.55 -30.51
CA PRO A 52 8.30 -10.60 -31.95
C PRO A 52 8.84 -9.27 -32.48
N LEU A 53 9.76 -9.33 -33.44
CA LEU A 53 10.46 -8.14 -33.96
C LEU A 53 9.51 -7.01 -34.38
N HIS A 54 8.38 -7.35 -35.01
CA HIS A 54 7.38 -6.38 -35.46
C HIS A 54 6.66 -5.67 -34.30
N LEU A 55 6.60 -6.24 -33.10
CA LEU A 55 6.00 -5.64 -31.90
C LEU A 55 7.02 -4.90 -31.02
N CYS A 56 8.32 -5.07 -31.28
CA CYS A 56 9.39 -4.57 -30.41
C CYS A 56 9.29 -3.05 -30.20
N SER A 57 9.03 -2.28 -31.26
CA SER A 57 8.87 -0.82 -31.16
C SER A 57 7.70 -0.43 -30.25
N ALA A 58 6.54 -1.07 -30.43
CA ALA A 58 5.33 -0.76 -29.65
C ALA A 58 5.48 -1.17 -28.19
N PHE A 59 6.13 -2.30 -27.95
CA PHE A 59 6.45 -2.77 -26.62
C PHE A 59 7.38 -1.80 -25.88
N LEU A 60 8.52 -1.43 -26.49
CA LEU A 60 9.46 -0.46 -25.92
C LEU A 60 8.83 0.92 -25.72
N SER A 61 8.03 1.38 -26.68
CA SER A 61 7.27 2.62 -26.58
C SER A 61 6.31 2.59 -25.38
N GLN A 62 5.60 1.47 -25.17
CA GLN A 62 4.73 1.32 -24.01
C GLN A 62 5.51 1.26 -22.69
N GLN A 63 6.68 0.61 -22.67
CA GLN A 63 7.53 0.59 -21.49
C GLN A 63 8.04 1.98 -21.09
N CYS A 64 8.32 2.84 -22.07
CA CYS A 64 8.67 4.23 -21.83
C CYS A 64 7.51 5.03 -21.21
N ILE A 65 6.26 4.76 -21.62
CA ILE A 65 5.06 5.31 -21.00
C ILE A 65 4.88 4.78 -19.57
N GLY A 66 5.28 3.53 -19.35
CA GLY A 66 5.22 2.83 -18.07
C GLY A 66 4.03 1.85 -17.98
N TYR A 67 4.20 0.82 -17.16
CA TYR A 67 3.20 -0.23 -16.97
C TYR A 67 1.92 0.31 -16.33
N GLN A 68 2.05 1.16 -15.31
CA GLN A 68 0.90 1.78 -14.64
C GLN A 68 0.07 2.65 -15.58
N GLY A 69 0.73 3.35 -16.52
CA GLY A 69 0.07 4.14 -17.55
C GLY A 69 -0.92 3.33 -18.38
N LEU A 70 -0.68 2.02 -18.57
CA LEU A 70 -1.59 1.13 -19.28
C LEU A 70 -2.96 1.04 -18.59
N LEU A 71 -2.97 0.92 -17.25
CA LEU A 71 -4.21 0.91 -16.46
C LEU A 71 -4.91 2.26 -16.38
N GLU A 72 -4.17 3.33 -16.63
CA GLU A 72 -4.70 4.70 -16.70
C GLU A 72 -5.17 5.09 -18.11
N GLY A 73 -5.14 4.15 -19.06
CA GLY A 73 -5.54 4.39 -20.44
C GLY A 73 -4.47 5.08 -21.31
N ARG A 74 -3.21 5.06 -20.90
CA ARG A 74 -2.08 5.55 -21.71
C ARG A 74 -1.50 4.40 -22.54
N LEU A 75 -2.15 4.14 -23.68
CA LEU A 75 -1.69 3.16 -24.65
C LEU A 75 -0.83 3.83 -25.73
N SER A 76 0.29 3.23 -26.07
CA SER A 76 1.11 3.68 -27.21
C SER A 76 0.31 3.63 -28.51
N VAL A 77 0.38 4.70 -29.29
CA VAL A 77 -0.29 4.80 -30.59
C VAL A 77 0.17 3.71 -31.58
N GLN A 78 1.36 3.14 -31.36
CA GLN A 78 1.91 2.10 -32.22
C GLN A 78 1.10 0.79 -32.18
N TRP A 79 0.39 0.51 -31.08
CA TRP A 79 -0.50 -0.65 -30.99
C TRP A 79 -1.66 -0.58 -31.99
N ALA A 80 -2.14 0.63 -32.31
CA ALA A 80 -3.23 0.84 -33.26
C ALA A 80 -2.81 0.41 -34.68
N ALA A 81 -1.63 0.83 -35.11
CA ALA A 81 -1.09 0.51 -36.44
C ALA A 81 -0.85 -0.99 -36.62
N LEU A 82 -0.35 -1.67 -35.58
CA LEU A 82 -0.13 -3.11 -35.61
C LEU A 82 -1.43 -3.90 -35.70
N GLN A 83 -2.44 -3.51 -34.92
CA GLN A 83 -3.76 -4.13 -35.00
C GLN A 83 -4.43 -3.86 -36.35
N GLU A 84 -4.28 -2.67 -36.91
CA GLU A 84 -4.77 -2.33 -38.25
C GLU A 84 -4.16 -3.23 -39.32
N GLN A 85 -2.83 -3.38 -39.33
CA GLN A 85 -2.12 -4.26 -40.25
C GLN A 85 -2.61 -5.71 -40.15
N TYR A 86 -2.83 -6.20 -38.93
CA TYR A 86 -3.37 -7.53 -38.70
C TYR A 86 -4.81 -7.69 -39.23
N LEU A 87 -5.70 -6.74 -38.96
CA LEU A 87 -7.08 -6.77 -39.43
C LEU A 87 -7.16 -6.72 -40.96
N GLN A 88 -6.32 -5.89 -41.60
CA GLN A 88 -6.18 -5.83 -43.06
C GLN A 88 -5.71 -7.16 -43.63
N SER A 89 -4.70 -7.81 -43.02
CA SER A 89 -4.20 -9.12 -43.46
C SER A 89 -5.26 -10.23 -43.42
N ARG A 90 -6.26 -10.08 -42.53
CA ARG A 90 -7.39 -11.00 -42.39
C ARG A 90 -8.62 -10.62 -43.21
N GLY A 91 -8.56 -9.54 -44.00
CA GLY A 91 -9.70 -9.01 -44.76
C GLY A 91 -10.85 -8.51 -43.88
N SER A 92 -10.57 -8.15 -42.62
CA SER A 92 -11.59 -7.68 -41.68
C SER A 92 -11.91 -6.20 -41.92
N GLN A 93 -13.20 -5.85 -41.98
CA GLN A 93 -13.66 -4.45 -42.04
C GLN A 93 -13.85 -3.82 -40.65
N ARG A 94 -13.34 -4.46 -39.59
CA ARG A 94 -13.43 -3.91 -38.24
C ARG A 94 -12.55 -2.67 -38.13
N SER A 95 -13.08 -1.64 -37.46
CA SER A 95 -12.36 -0.41 -37.21
C SER A 95 -11.23 -0.64 -36.19
N PRO A 96 -9.95 -0.40 -36.55
CA PRO A 96 -8.83 -0.49 -35.61
C PRO A 96 -8.91 0.59 -34.53
N THR A 97 -9.41 1.79 -34.86
CA THR A 97 -9.60 2.88 -33.90
C THR A 97 -10.64 2.53 -32.85
N LEU A 98 -11.76 1.91 -33.25
CA LEU A 98 -12.78 1.43 -32.32
C LEU A 98 -12.24 0.30 -31.43
N TRP A 99 -11.40 -0.59 -31.98
CA TRP A 99 -10.74 -1.62 -31.19
C TRP A 99 -9.86 -1.02 -30.10
N VAL A 100 -9.03 -0.02 -30.44
CA VAL A 100 -8.17 0.69 -29.48
C VAL A 100 -9.00 1.34 -28.37
N PHE A 101 -10.08 2.05 -28.72
CA PHE A 101 -10.94 2.70 -27.74
C PHE A 101 -11.56 1.68 -26.76
N ARG A 102 -12.01 0.53 -27.28
CA ARG A 102 -12.56 -0.52 -26.43
C ARG A 102 -11.50 -1.19 -25.56
N LEU A 103 -10.29 -1.39 -26.07
CA LEU A 103 -9.17 -1.89 -25.29
C LEU A 103 -8.84 -0.94 -24.13
N LEU A 104 -8.74 0.37 -24.42
CA LEU A 104 -8.53 1.40 -23.41
C LEU A 104 -9.59 1.34 -22.31
N HIS A 105 -10.87 1.21 -22.70
CA HIS A 105 -11.96 1.07 -21.75
C HIS A 105 -11.78 -0.17 -20.85
N GLN A 106 -11.40 -1.33 -21.40
CA GLN A 106 -11.14 -2.53 -20.59
C GLN A 106 -9.98 -2.35 -19.62
N LEU A 107 -8.90 -1.70 -20.05
CA LEU A 107 -7.72 -1.44 -19.21
C LEU A 107 -8.04 -0.49 -18.05
N ILE A 108 -8.79 0.58 -18.34
CA ILE A 108 -9.26 1.54 -17.32
C ILE A 108 -10.20 0.85 -16.34
N LEU A 109 -11.13 0.02 -16.81
CA LEU A 109 -12.02 -0.76 -15.93
C LEU A 109 -11.23 -1.71 -15.03
N LEU A 110 -10.18 -2.36 -15.55
CA LEU A 110 -9.30 -3.19 -14.74
C LEU A 110 -8.65 -2.36 -13.63
N GLY A 111 -8.06 -1.21 -13.97
CA GLY A 111 -7.45 -0.29 -12.99
C GLY A 111 -8.46 0.20 -11.95
N PHE A 112 -9.65 0.58 -12.39
CA PHE A 112 -10.75 1.01 -11.52
C PHE A 112 -11.15 -0.09 -10.52
N HIS A 113 -11.36 -1.33 -10.98
CA HIS A 113 -11.73 -2.42 -10.09
C HIS A 113 -10.64 -2.77 -9.07
N MET A 114 -9.36 -2.65 -9.45
CA MET A 114 -8.27 -2.83 -8.50
C MET A 114 -8.23 -1.72 -7.44
N TRP A 115 -8.50 -0.48 -7.84
CA TRP A 115 -8.65 0.65 -6.92
C TRP A 115 -9.85 0.47 -5.98
N GLU A 116 -11.00 0.07 -6.52
CA GLU A 116 -12.22 -0.22 -5.74
C GLU A 116 -11.98 -1.36 -4.75
N HIS A 117 -11.35 -2.45 -5.19
CA HIS A 117 -10.99 -3.57 -4.32
C HIS A 117 -10.08 -3.10 -3.17
N ARG A 118 -9.02 -2.34 -3.46
CA ARG A 118 -8.14 -1.77 -2.44
C ARG A 118 -8.91 -0.93 -1.42
N ASN A 119 -9.82 -0.08 -1.87
CA ASN A 119 -10.64 0.75 -1.00
C ASN A 119 -11.60 -0.08 -0.15
N SER A 120 -12.22 -1.11 -0.73
CA SER A 120 -13.13 -2.01 -0.01
C SER A 120 -12.43 -2.75 1.13
N VAL A 121 -11.18 -3.15 0.92
CA VAL A 121 -10.35 -3.79 1.96
C VAL A 121 -9.96 -2.76 3.02
N GLN A 122 -9.51 -1.57 2.61
CA GLN A 122 -9.13 -0.50 3.54
C GLN A 122 -10.29 -0.04 4.44
N HIS A 123 -11.51 -0.02 3.91
CA HIS A 123 -12.72 0.41 4.63
C HIS A 123 -13.58 -0.75 5.12
N SER A 124 -13.06 -1.98 5.10
CA SER A 124 -13.74 -3.13 5.67
C SER A 124 -14.02 -2.90 7.15
N GLU A 125 -15.17 -3.39 7.63
CA GLU A 125 -15.61 -3.24 9.02
C GLU A 125 -14.54 -3.72 10.01
N ASP A 126 -13.86 -4.82 9.68
CA ASP A 126 -12.74 -5.38 10.45
C ASP A 126 -11.58 -4.39 10.60
N ASN A 127 -11.17 -3.72 9.51
CA ASN A 127 -10.07 -2.76 9.56
C ASN A 127 -10.47 -1.47 10.30
N VAL A 128 -11.71 -1.01 10.13
CA VAL A 128 -12.24 0.15 10.87
C VAL A 128 -12.31 -0.15 12.36
N GLN A 129 -12.77 -1.35 12.72
CA GLN A 129 -12.83 -1.79 14.11
C GLN A 129 -11.43 -1.91 14.73
N LEU A 130 -10.48 -2.52 14.02
CA LEU A 130 -9.09 -2.61 14.44
C LEU A 130 -8.46 -1.23 14.67
N LEU A 131 -8.70 -0.28 13.76
CA LEU A 131 -8.22 1.11 13.90
C LEU A 131 -8.84 1.80 15.12
N ARG A 132 -10.12 1.56 15.38
CA ARG A 132 -10.82 2.09 16.55
C ARG A 132 -10.23 1.53 17.85
N GLU A 133 -10.08 0.21 17.94
CA GLU A 133 -9.48 -0.48 19.09
C GLU A 133 -8.05 0.02 19.35
N ARG A 134 -7.23 0.10 18.30
CA ARG A 134 -5.88 0.66 18.37
C ARG A 134 -5.87 2.09 18.89
N SER A 135 -6.75 2.96 18.39
CA SER A 135 -6.88 4.33 18.88
C SER A 135 -7.33 4.40 20.35
N GLN A 136 -8.23 3.52 20.78
CA GLN A 136 -8.67 3.43 22.19
C GLN A 136 -7.51 2.99 23.10
N LEU A 137 -6.75 1.98 22.71
CA LEU A 137 -5.58 1.51 23.46
C LEU A 137 -4.51 2.60 23.61
N VAL A 138 -4.22 3.32 22.52
CA VAL A 138 -3.26 4.44 22.54
C VAL A 138 -3.77 5.56 23.45
N ASN A 139 -5.04 5.95 23.32
CA ASN A 139 -5.64 6.96 24.19
C ASN A 139 -5.59 6.55 25.67
N GLY A 140 -5.96 5.32 26.00
CA GLY A 140 -5.87 4.79 27.36
C GLY A 140 -4.43 4.83 27.90
N GLY A 141 -3.45 4.49 27.06
CA GLY A 141 -2.04 4.63 27.39
C GLY A 141 -1.62 6.08 27.69
N ILE A 142 -2.08 7.03 26.88
CA ILE A 142 -1.83 8.47 27.08
C ILE A 142 -2.46 8.93 28.39
N HIS A 143 -3.73 8.61 28.65
CA HIS A 143 -4.39 8.90 29.92
C HIS A 143 -3.55 8.44 31.10
N SER A 144 -3.15 7.17 31.09
CA SER A 144 -2.32 6.58 32.14
C SER A 144 -0.97 7.30 32.31
N GLN A 145 -0.31 7.76 31.24
CA GLN A 145 0.94 8.51 31.38
C GLN A 145 0.74 9.88 32.04
N PHE A 146 -0.34 10.59 31.69
CA PHE A 146 -0.72 11.86 32.32
C PHE A 146 -1.11 11.67 33.79
N ASP A 147 -1.87 10.61 34.11
CA ASP A 147 -2.32 10.34 35.48
C ASP A 147 -1.13 9.97 36.40
N MET A 148 -0.09 9.31 35.89
CA MET A 148 1.17 9.07 36.62
C MET A 148 2.02 10.35 36.84
N GLY A 149 1.69 11.44 36.16
CA GLY A 149 2.40 12.73 36.26
C GLY A 149 3.87 12.66 35.81
N PRO A 150 4.73 13.62 36.19
CA PRO A 150 6.16 13.63 35.82
C PRO A 150 7.03 12.60 36.56
N THR A 151 6.41 11.74 37.38
CA THR A 151 7.12 10.78 38.22
C THR A 151 7.93 9.78 37.39
N ASN A 152 9.17 9.54 37.79
CA ASN A 152 10.11 8.67 37.09
C ASN A 152 10.37 9.08 35.62
N LEU A 153 10.32 10.36 35.30
CA LEU A 153 10.73 10.89 34.00
C LEU A 153 11.89 11.88 34.16
N PRO A 154 12.82 11.92 33.20
CA PRO A 154 13.81 12.99 33.11
C PRO A 154 13.13 14.36 32.95
N LYS A 155 13.73 15.41 33.53
CA LYS A 155 13.21 16.79 33.43
C LYS A 155 13.00 17.25 31.99
N VAL A 156 13.85 16.81 31.07
CA VAL A 156 13.78 17.13 29.62
C VAL A 156 12.45 16.71 29.00
N VAL A 157 11.84 15.62 29.49
CA VAL A 157 10.59 15.05 28.97
C VAL A 157 9.36 15.63 29.69
N HIS A 158 9.53 16.39 30.77
CA HIS A 158 8.40 16.97 31.52
C HIS A 158 7.58 17.95 30.67
N SER A 159 8.20 18.64 29.72
CA SER A 159 7.53 19.53 28.76
C SER A 159 6.44 18.79 27.96
N MET A 160 6.63 17.50 27.66
CA MET A 160 5.66 16.68 26.93
C MET A 160 4.40 16.37 27.76
N LEU A 161 4.48 16.48 29.09
CA LEU A 161 3.35 16.34 30.02
C LEU A 161 2.83 17.69 30.52
N ALA A 162 3.54 18.80 30.26
CA ALA A 162 3.11 20.15 30.60
C ALA A 162 1.99 20.67 29.69
N VAL A 163 1.88 20.13 28.47
CA VAL A 163 0.77 20.44 27.54
C VAL A 163 -0.54 19.82 28.01
N LYS A 164 -1.67 20.45 27.68
CA LYS A 164 -2.99 19.91 28.03
C LYS A 164 -3.19 18.53 27.38
N ARG A 165 -3.62 17.54 28.17
CA ARG A 165 -3.91 16.17 27.70
C ARG A 165 -4.75 16.12 26.42
N ARG A 166 -5.80 16.96 26.34
CA ARG A 166 -6.66 17.09 25.15
C ARG A 166 -5.89 17.44 23.88
N THR A 167 -4.82 18.24 23.98
CA THR A 167 -4.01 18.65 22.85
C THR A 167 -3.26 17.46 22.26
N VAL A 168 -2.80 16.53 23.10
CA VAL A 168 -2.16 15.29 22.64
C VAL A 168 -3.19 14.33 22.05
N LEU A 169 -4.37 14.18 22.69
CA LEU A 169 -5.43 13.30 22.22
C LEU A 169 -6.06 13.72 20.88
N ASN A 170 -6.02 15.01 20.55
CA ASN A 170 -6.54 15.53 19.28
C ASN A 170 -5.56 15.37 18.10
N LYS A 171 -4.35 14.84 18.33
CA LYS A 171 -3.39 14.59 17.25
C LYS A 171 -3.76 13.34 16.43
N PRO A 172 -3.26 13.21 15.19
CA PRO A 172 -3.36 11.97 14.42
C PRO A 172 -2.91 10.74 15.21
N LEU A 173 -3.44 9.56 14.87
CA LEU A 173 -3.12 8.32 15.60
C LEU A 173 -1.61 8.04 15.63
N VAL A 174 -0.90 8.27 14.53
CA VAL A 174 0.55 8.06 14.41
C VAL A 174 1.31 8.92 15.43
N ASP A 175 1.06 10.22 15.48
CA ASP A 175 1.67 11.13 16.45
C ASP A 175 1.40 10.71 17.90
N ARG A 176 0.16 10.25 18.19
CA ARG A 176 -0.23 9.77 19.53
C ARG A 176 0.57 8.53 19.93
N GLU A 177 0.81 7.62 18.99
CA GLU A 177 1.61 6.41 19.20
C GLU A 177 3.07 6.72 19.46
N GLU A 178 3.67 7.60 18.64
CA GLU A 178 5.04 8.03 18.81
C GLU A 178 5.24 8.73 20.16
N TRP A 179 4.33 9.64 20.49
CA TRP A 179 4.32 10.30 21.80
C TRP A 179 4.27 9.27 22.94
N LEU A 180 3.35 8.30 22.86
CA LEU A 180 3.18 7.29 23.90
C LEU A 180 4.41 6.38 24.02
N LYS A 181 5.00 6.00 22.88
CA LYS A 181 6.20 5.17 22.81
C LYS A 181 7.38 5.88 23.46
N LEU A 182 7.65 7.14 23.08
CA LEU A 182 8.74 7.94 23.63
C LEU A 182 8.62 8.10 25.14
N VAL A 183 7.45 8.51 25.64
CA VAL A 183 7.24 8.72 27.09
C VAL A 183 7.42 7.41 27.87
N ARG A 184 6.91 6.28 27.35
CA ARG A 184 7.09 4.96 27.99
C ARG A 184 8.54 4.51 28.00
N MET A 185 9.26 4.72 26.90
CA MET A 185 10.68 4.38 26.78
C MET A 185 11.50 5.16 27.80
N GLU A 186 11.36 6.49 27.82
CA GLU A 186 12.07 7.39 28.73
C GLU A 186 11.78 7.07 30.20
N ARG A 187 10.52 6.82 30.54
CA ARG A 187 10.12 6.43 31.90
C ARG A 187 10.75 5.11 32.33
N THR A 188 10.80 4.13 31.43
CA THR A 188 11.39 2.83 31.71
C THR A 188 12.90 2.94 31.88
N ALA A 189 13.58 3.68 31.01
CA ALA A 189 15.02 3.94 31.09
C ALA A 189 15.37 4.64 32.41
N TYR A 190 14.62 5.68 32.77
CA TYR A 190 14.87 6.44 33.99
C TYR A 190 14.61 5.63 35.27
N ARG A 191 13.55 4.80 35.31
CA ARG A 191 13.31 3.87 36.42
C ARG A 191 14.48 2.89 36.61
N ARG A 192 15.02 2.35 35.51
CA ARG A 192 16.17 1.44 35.54
C ARG A 192 17.42 2.14 36.06
N ALA A 193 17.68 3.37 35.60
CA ALA A 193 18.82 4.17 36.06
C ALA A 193 18.76 4.48 37.57
N LEU A 194 17.57 4.74 38.12
CA LEU A 194 17.40 5.02 39.55
C LEU A 194 17.35 3.76 40.44
N ALA A 195 17.22 2.55 39.87
CA ALA A 195 17.04 1.32 40.65
C ALA A 195 18.23 0.99 41.60
N PRO A 196 19.51 1.20 41.23
CA PRO A 196 20.63 1.03 42.16
C PRO A 196 20.59 2.04 43.31
N GLN A 197 20.33 3.32 43.00
CA GLN A 197 20.27 4.40 44.00
C GLN A 197 19.15 4.17 45.02
N ARG A 198 17.98 3.70 44.57
CA ARG A 198 16.86 3.33 45.44
C ARG A 198 17.18 2.15 46.36
N ARG A 199 17.91 1.15 45.87
CA ARG A 199 18.35 0.01 46.69
C ARG A 199 19.30 0.44 47.80
N ILE A 200 20.21 1.37 47.50
CA ILE A 200 21.11 1.96 48.49
C ILE A 200 20.31 2.74 49.54
N LEU A 201 19.44 3.65 49.12
CA LEU A 201 18.59 4.43 50.04
C LEU A 201 17.70 3.53 50.91
N HIS A 202 17.07 2.51 50.33
CA HIS A 202 16.25 1.55 51.08
C HIS A 202 17.06 0.84 52.17
N ARG A 203 18.32 0.43 51.88
CA ARG A 203 19.21 -0.18 52.88
C ARG A 203 19.58 0.78 54.01
N PHE A 204 19.72 2.07 53.73
CA PHE A 204 20.02 3.08 54.75
C PHE A 204 18.83 3.32 55.71
N PHE A 205 17.60 3.34 55.20
CA PHE A 205 16.40 3.58 56.02
C PHE A 205 15.82 2.32 56.67
N HIS A 206 16.17 1.14 56.15
CA HIS A 206 15.82 -0.16 56.73
C HIS A 206 17.09 -0.99 56.91
N PRO A 207 17.95 -0.62 57.88
CA PRO A 207 19.09 -1.45 58.22
C PRO A 207 18.57 -2.80 58.71
N ALA A 208 19.18 -3.89 58.24
CA ALA A 208 18.91 -5.21 58.80
C ALA A 208 19.21 -5.15 60.30
N LEU A 209 18.24 -5.52 61.14
CA LEU A 209 18.48 -5.80 62.56
C LEU A 209 19.55 -6.91 62.60
N ALA A 210 20.77 -6.54 62.95
CA ALA A 210 21.86 -7.47 63.11
C ALA A 210 21.60 -8.32 64.37
N PRO A 211 21.73 -9.67 64.31
CA PRO A 211 21.89 -10.49 65.50
C PRO A 211 23.27 -10.29 66.13
#